data_AF-A0A3B0XDB9-F1
#
_entry.id   AF-A0A3B0XDB9-F1
#
_cell.length_a   1.000
_cell.length_b   1.000
_cell.length_c   1.000
_cell.angle_alpha   90.00
_cell.angle_beta   90.00
_cell.angle_gamma   90.00
#
_symmetry.space_group_name_H-M   'P 1'
#
loop_
_entity.id
_entity.type
_entity.pdbx_description
1 polymer ?
#
loop_
_entity_poly.entity_id
_entity_poly.type
_entity_poly.pdbx_seq_one_letter_code
_entity_poly.pdbx_strand_id
1 'polypeptide(L)'
;MKSLFYLVTLLVLLFTRPLMADTQQLLQLIDYVGVDYSGAIVNGDVASEAEYAEMLDFTAGITQQVVDLPEHEVKARLSEQ
;
A
#
# COMPACT_ATOMS: atom_id res chain seq x y z
N MET A 1 -1.51 -30.52 27.93
CA MET A 1 -2.64 -29.60 27.70
C MET A 1 -2.25 -28.13 27.76
N LYS A 2 -1.64 -27.65 28.87
CA LYS A 2 -1.21 -26.24 29.02
C LYS A 2 -0.20 -25.77 27.96
N SER A 3 0.79 -26.60 27.63
CA SER A 3 1.78 -26.32 26.57
C SER A 3 1.17 -26.19 25.17
N LEU A 4 0.12 -26.96 24.87
CA LEU A 4 -0.62 -26.83 23.60
C LEU A 4 -1.39 -25.52 23.55
N PHE A 5 -1.97 -25.09 24.67
CA PHE A 5 -2.63 -23.79 24.78
C PHE A 5 -1.66 -22.63 24.55
N TYR A 6 -0.46 -22.65 25.17
CA TYR A 6 0.55 -21.61 24.92
C TYR A 6 1.07 -21.59 23.48
N LEU A 7 1.21 -22.76 22.84
CA LEU A 7 1.63 -22.86 21.44
C LEU A 7 0.57 -22.29 20.49
N VAL A 8 -0.71 -22.57 20.76
CA VAL A 8 -1.84 -22.01 19.99
C VAL A 8 -1.92 -20.49 20.21
N THR A 9 -1.77 -20.00 21.44
CA THR A 9 -1.75 -18.55 21.72
C THR A 9 -0.57 -17.85 21.05
N LEU A 10 0.62 -18.47 21.03
CA LEU A 10 1.80 -17.95 20.34
C LEU A 10 1.60 -17.93 18.81
N LEU A 11 1.00 -18.98 18.25
CA LEU A 11 0.63 -19.04 16.84
C LEU A 11 -0.38 -17.94 16.46
N VAL A 12 -1.41 -17.71 17.28
CA VAL A 12 -2.41 -16.64 17.05
C VAL A 12 -1.76 -15.25 17.02
N LEU A 13 -0.77 -14.99 17.87
CA LEU A 13 -0.03 -13.71 17.87
C LEU A 13 0.80 -13.50 16.60
N LEU A 14 1.28 -14.56 15.95
CA LEU A 14 2.08 -14.47 14.72
C LEU A 14 1.23 -14.18 13.46
N PHE A 15 -0.08 -14.44 13.51
CA PHE A 15 -1.01 -14.16 12.41
C PHE A 15 -1.78 -12.84 12.59
N THR A 16 -1.58 -12.13 13.70
CA THR A 16 -2.20 -10.82 13.90
C THR A 16 -1.37 -9.76 13.19
N ARG A 17 -1.64 -9.52 11.90
CA ARG A 17 -1.16 -8.29 11.26
C ARG A 17 -1.89 -7.11 11.87
N PRO A 18 -1.19 -6.09 12.42
CA PRO A 18 -1.88 -4.93 12.93
C PRO A 18 -2.52 -4.20 11.74
N LEU A 19 -3.80 -3.86 11.86
CA LEU A 19 -4.56 -3.17 10.80
C LEU A 19 -3.88 -1.87 10.33
N MET A 20 -3.06 -1.27 11.19
CA MET A 20 -2.28 -0.06 10.89
C MET A 20 -1.00 -0.30 10.08
N ALA A 21 -0.42 -1.52 10.09
CA ALA A 21 0.77 -1.79 9.29
C ALA A 21 0.46 -1.68 7.79
N ASP A 22 -0.72 -2.13 7.36
CA ASP A 22 -1.11 -2.06 5.95
C ASP A 22 -1.34 -0.59 5.51
N THR A 23 -1.94 0.26 6.36
CA THR A 23 -2.11 1.69 6.04
C THR A 23 -0.78 2.47 6.03
N GLN A 24 0.11 2.18 6.98
CA GLN A 24 1.43 2.83 7.01
C GLN A 24 2.27 2.44 5.80
N GLN A 25 2.22 1.17 5.40
CA GLN A 25 2.89 0.69 4.20
C GLN A 25 2.32 1.34 2.94
N LEU A 26 0.99 1.49 2.83
CA LEU A 26 0.35 2.21 1.73
C LEU A 26 0.83 3.66 1.63
N LEU A 27 0.88 4.38 2.76
CA LEU A 27 1.40 5.76 2.78
C LEU A 27 2.87 5.84 2.34
N GLN A 28 3.71 4.93 2.83
CA GLN A 28 5.11 4.85 2.40
C GLN A 28 5.26 4.58 0.90
N LEU A 29 4.40 3.73 0.34
CA LEU A 29 4.43 3.43 -1.09
C LEU A 29 4.00 4.65 -1.93
N ILE A 30 3.00 5.41 -1.46
CA ILE A 30 2.61 6.68 -2.09
C ILE A 30 3.77 7.68 -2.07
N ASP A 31 4.42 7.87 -0.92
CA ASP A 31 5.57 8.76 -0.79
C ASP A 31 6.74 8.31 -1.69
N TYR A 32 7.03 7.01 -1.72
CA TYR A 32 8.06 6.41 -2.55
C TYR A 32 7.82 6.70 -4.04
N VAL A 33 6.62 6.42 -4.54
CA VAL A 33 6.28 6.66 -5.95
C VAL A 33 6.39 8.14 -6.28
N GLY A 34 5.88 9.02 -5.41
CA GLY A 34 5.91 10.48 -5.64
C GLY A 34 7.31 11.08 -5.68
N VAL A 35 8.26 10.53 -4.93
CA VAL A 35 9.65 11.02 -4.89
C VAL A 35 10.49 10.39 -6.00
N ASP A 36 10.50 9.07 -6.08
CA ASP A 36 11.49 8.33 -6.87
C ASP A 36 11.12 8.23 -8.36
N TYR A 37 9.82 8.32 -8.70
CA TYR A 37 9.36 8.28 -10.10
C TYR A 37 9.07 9.67 -10.70
N SER A 38 9.44 10.75 -10.02
CA SER A 38 9.31 12.12 -10.54
C SER A 38 10.09 12.36 -11.83
N GLY A 39 11.10 11.53 -12.12
CA GLY A 39 11.86 11.53 -13.38
C GLY A 39 11.19 10.81 -14.55
N ALA A 40 10.17 9.98 -14.30
CA ALA A 40 9.48 9.22 -15.34
C ALA A 40 8.72 10.13 -16.32
N ILE A 41 8.24 11.28 -15.83
CA ILE A 41 7.56 12.32 -16.62
C ILE A 41 8.26 13.66 -16.39
N VAL A 42 8.66 14.34 -17.45
CA VAL A 42 9.26 15.67 -17.39
C VAL A 42 8.48 16.61 -18.29
N ASN A 43 8.00 17.73 -17.73
CA ASN A 43 7.16 18.72 -18.44
C ASN A 43 5.88 18.15 -19.07
N GLY A 44 5.36 17.03 -18.55
CA GLY A 44 4.16 16.37 -19.06
C GLY A 44 4.43 15.30 -20.12
N ASP A 45 5.68 15.14 -20.56
CA ASP A 45 6.09 14.10 -21.49
C ASP A 45 6.76 12.93 -20.75
N VAL A 46 6.52 11.71 -21.24
CA VAL A 46 7.21 10.52 -20.71
C VAL A 46 8.69 10.61 -21.07
N ALA A 47 9.54 10.76 -20.05
CA ALA A 47 10.98 10.90 -20.21
C ALA A 47 11.72 9.55 -20.15
N SER A 48 11.14 8.56 -19.46
CA SER A 48 11.64 7.19 -19.38
C SER A 48 10.49 6.20 -19.47
N GLU A 49 10.37 5.49 -20.59
CA GLU A 49 9.29 4.52 -20.80
C GLU A 49 9.30 3.39 -19.77
N ALA A 50 10.50 2.93 -19.37
CA ALA A 50 10.66 1.86 -18.40
C ALA A 50 10.23 2.29 -17.00
N GLU A 51 10.68 3.46 -16.55
CA GLU A 51 10.28 4.00 -15.24
C GLU A 51 8.80 4.38 -15.23
N TYR A 52 8.26 4.89 -16.34
CA TYR A 52 6.84 5.18 -16.44
C TYR A 52 5.99 3.91 -16.35
N ALA A 53 6.39 2.82 -17.02
CA ALA A 53 5.70 1.54 -16.91
C ALA A 53 5.70 1.01 -15.47
N GLU A 54 6.85 1.07 -14.79
CA GLU A 54 6.95 0.64 -13.39
C GLU A 54 6.14 1.55 -12.44
N MET A 55 6.15 2.87 -12.68
CA MET A 55 5.31 3.83 -11.96
C MET A 55 3.81 3.48 -12.08
N LEU A 56 3.35 3.07 -13.27
CA LEU A 56 1.97 2.62 -13.48
C LEU A 56 1.67 1.34 -12.70
N ASP A 57 2.57 0.37 -12.67
CA ASP A 57 2.40 -0.88 -11.93
C ASP A 57 2.26 -0.62 -10.42
N PHE A 58 3.14 0.22 -9.85
CA PHE A 58 3.06 0.60 -8.45
C PHE A 58 1.78 1.39 -8.13
N THR A 59 1.40 2.31 -9.01
CA THR A 59 0.18 3.12 -8.84
C THR A 59 -1.07 2.24 -8.87
N ALA A 60 -1.13 1.23 -9.75
CA ALA A 60 -2.22 0.27 -9.78
C ALA A 60 -2.32 -0.51 -8.45
N GLY A 61 -1.18 -0.93 -7.89
CA GLY A 61 -1.12 -1.57 -6.58
C GLY A 61 -1.56 -0.67 -5.42
N ILE A 62 -1.23 0.63 -5.48
CA ILE A 62 -1.72 1.63 -4.52
C ILE A 62 -3.25 1.76 -4.62
N THR A 63 -3.79 1.93 -5.82
CA THR A 63 -5.25 2.06 -6.05
C THR A 63 -6.01 0.88 -5.47
N GLN A 64 -5.53 -0.35 -5.69
CA GLN A 64 -6.16 -1.54 -5.13
C GLN A 64 -6.19 -1.51 -3.59
N GLN A 65 -5.07 -1.15 -2.96
CA GLN A 65 -4.99 -1.05 -1.50
C GLN A 65 -5.89 0.06 -0.93
N VAL A 66 -6.04 1.19 -1.64
CA VAL A 66 -6.98 2.26 -1.26
C VAL A 66 -8.42 1.77 -1.27
N VAL A 67 -8.81 0.99 -2.29
CA VAL A 67 -10.15 0.37 -2.38
C VAL A 67 -10.40 -0.60 -1.24
N ASP A 68 -9.36 -1.31 -0.79
CA ASP A 68 -9.45 -2.29 0.30
C ASP A 68 -9.46 -1.66 1.71
N LEU A 69 -9.24 -0.35 1.83
CA LEU A 69 -9.33 0.35 3.12
C LEU A 69 -10.73 0.20 3.75
N PRO A 70 -10.85 0.18 5.08
CA PRO A 70 -12.15 0.22 5.75
C PRO A 70 -12.98 1.43 5.35
N GLU A 71 -14.31 1.27 5.29
CA GLU A 71 -15.23 2.37 4.99
C GLU A 71 -15.05 3.53 5.99
N HIS A 72 -14.79 4.71 5.45
CA HIS A 72 -14.62 5.95 6.19
C HIS A 72 -14.98 7.12 5.28
N GLU A 73 -15.47 8.22 5.84
CA GLU A 73 -15.93 9.39 5.06
C GLU A 73 -14.87 9.92 4.08
N VAL A 74 -13.59 9.75 4.44
CA VAL A 74 -12.42 10.15 3.64
C VAL A 74 -12.11 9.18 2.50
N LYS A 75 -12.39 7.88 2.65
CA LYS A 75 -12.10 6.85 1.63
C LYS A 75 -12.90 7.11 0.34
N ALA A 76 -14.18 7.49 0.49
CA ALA A 76 -15.04 7.84 -0.63
C ALA A 76 -14.41 8.95 -1.48
N ARG A 77 -13.86 9.99 -0.84
CA ARG A 77 -13.18 11.10 -1.53
C ARG A 77 -11.88 10.70 -2.21
N LEU A 78 -11.13 9.76 -1.63
CA LEU A 78 -9.87 9.26 -2.22
C LEU A 78 -10.10 8.38 -3.45
N SER A 79 -11.22 7.64 -3.48
CA SER A 79 -11.55 6.74 -4.60
C SER A 79 -12.07 7.48 -5.84
N GLU A 80 -12.38 8.77 -5.71
CA GLU A 80 -12.87 9.65 -6.78
C GLU A 80 -11.76 10.47 -7.47
N GLN A 81 -10.52 10.41 -6.94
CA GLN A 81 -9.35 11.12 -7.49
C GLN A 81 -8.67 10.32 -8.59
#